data_AF-A0A2S6G5T3-F1
#
_entry.id   AF-A0A2S6G5T3-F1
#
_cell.length_a   1.000
_cell.length_b   1.000
_cell.length_c   1.000
_cell.angle_alpha   90.00
_cell.angle_beta   90.00
_cell.angle_gamma   90.00
#
_symmetry.space_group_name_H-M   'P 1'
#
loop_
_entity.id
_entity.type
_entity.pdbx_description
1 polymer ?
#
loop_
_entity_poly.entity_id
_entity_poly.type
_entity_poly.pdbx_seq_one_letter_code
_entity_poly.pdbx_strand_id
1 'polypeptide(L)'
;MARSAAIQYLDFIQKDHPAALPCRGVGFQGITLGIGGGKSAAQETCYFSVNKRGAAIKFYIDERTSLSQAWEQAVKHWGEVFDIRPKDIVEKLEQIPSPDQFKSLRKQLNDHEGCDYQASVLHHVYAEQRSQLEKHRARKATSGKLNKDDLLAMYVNLERQVSEFRN
;
A
#
# COMPACT_ATOMS: atom_id res chain seq x y z
N MET A 1 -17.27 -7.55 -33.69
CA MET A 1 -15.91 -7.47 -33.09
C MET A 1 -15.83 -6.48 -31.92
N ALA A 2 -16.35 -5.25 -32.02
CA ALA A 2 -16.27 -4.24 -30.95
C ALA A 2 -16.83 -4.70 -29.58
N ARG A 3 -17.95 -5.43 -29.57
CA ARG A 3 -18.54 -5.97 -28.33
C ARG A 3 -17.64 -6.98 -27.62
N SER A 4 -16.88 -7.79 -28.37
CA SER A 4 -15.96 -8.78 -27.80
C SER A 4 -14.72 -8.13 -27.22
N ALA A 5 -14.18 -7.10 -27.88
CA ALA A 5 -13.05 -6.32 -27.36
C ALA A 5 -13.44 -5.54 -26.08
N ALA A 6 -14.64 -4.96 -26.04
CA ALA A 6 -15.14 -4.27 -24.85
C ALA A 6 -15.31 -5.22 -23.65
N ILE A 7 -15.82 -6.44 -23.87
CA ILE A 7 -15.95 -7.45 -22.81
C ILE A 7 -14.56 -7.88 -22.32
N GLN A 8 -13.61 -8.13 -23.23
CA GLN A 8 -12.24 -8.48 -22.86
C GLN A 8 -11.57 -7.40 -22.02
N TYR A 9 -11.76 -6.12 -22.38
CA TYR A 9 -11.25 -5.01 -21.60
C TYR A 9 -11.87 -4.95 -20.19
N LEU A 10 -13.19 -5.11 -20.08
CA LEU A 10 -13.87 -5.13 -18.79
C LEU A 10 -13.40 -6.30 -17.92
N ASP A 11 -13.30 -7.50 -18.48
CA ASP A 11 -12.76 -8.66 -17.77
C ASP A 11 -11.30 -8.44 -17.34
N PHE A 12 -10.51 -7.72 -18.14
CA PHE A 12 -9.12 -7.39 -17.81
C PHE A 12 -9.01 -6.48 -16.57
N ILE A 13 -9.88 -5.48 -16.44
CA ILE A 13 -9.81 -4.50 -15.34
C ILE A 13 -10.66 -4.87 -14.11
N GLN A 14 -11.52 -5.89 -14.19
CA GLN A 14 -12.47 -6.24 -13.11
C GLN A 14 -12.23 -7.61 -12.46
N LYS A 15 -11.41 -8.47 -13.08
CA LYS A 15 -11.24 -9.85 -12.61
C LYS A 15 -9.78 -10.25 -12.66
N ASP A 16 -9.36 -11.07 -11.70
CA ASP A 16 -8.07 -11.72 -11.78
C ASP A 16 -7.97 -12.60 -13.03
N HIS A 17 -6.74 -12.81 -13.49
CA HIS A 17 -6.51 -13.72 -14.60
C HIS A 17 -6.88 -15.15 -14.17
N PRO A 18 -7.58 -15.96 -15.00
CA PRO A 18 -8.01 -17.31 -14.60
C PRO A 18 -6.87 -18.26 -14.20
N ALA A 19 -5.67 -18.02 -14.73
CA ALA A 19 -4.47 -18.76 -14.40
C ALA A 19 -3.62 -18.14 -13.27
N ALA A 20 -4.12 -17.08 -12.60
CA ALA A 20 -3.44 -16.52 -11.44
C ALA A 20 -3.44 -17.57 -10.31
N LEU A 21 -2.26 -17.83 -9.75
CA LEU A 21 -2.15 -18.75 -8.63
C LEU A 21 -2.87 -18.19 -7.39
N PRO A 22 -3.31 -19.05 -6.46
CA PRO A 22 -4.01 -18.63 -5.25
C PRO A 22 -3.26 -17.53 -4.49
N CYS A 23 -4.02 -16.59 -3.93
CA CYS A 23 -3.54 -15.46 -3.14
C CYS A 23 -2.58 -14.48 -3.84
N ARG A 24 -2.40 -14.56 -5.16
CA ARG A 24 -1.58 -13.60 -5.93
C ARG A 24 -2.39 -12.53 -6.66
N GLY A 25 -3.67 -12.77 -6.88
CA GLY A 25 -4.57 -11.81 -7.53
C GLY A 25 -4.72 -10.52 -6.73
N VAL A 26 -4.96 -9.42 -7.43
CA VAL A 26 -5.26 -8.10 -6.85
C VAL A 26 -6.67 -7.62 -7.24
N GLY A 27 -7.47 -8.48 -7.87
CA GLY A 27 -8.82 -8.18 -8.35
C GLY A 27 -8.87 -7.71 -9.80
N PHE A 28 -7.75 -7.72 -10.53
CA PHE A 28 -7.69 -7.43 -11.96
C PHE A 28 -6.44 -8.04 -12.61
N GLN A 29 -6.42 -8.09 -13.94
CA GLN A 29 -5.34 -8.72 -14.69
C GLN A 29 -4.13 -7.80 -14.86
N GLY A 30 -2.96 -8.42 -15.04
CA GLY A 30 -1.72 -7.71 -15.36
C GLY A 30 -0.90 -7.27 -14.14
N ILE A 31 -1.44 -7.31 -12.93
CA ILE A 31 -0.69 -7.14 -11.68
C ILE A 31 -0.89 -8.34 -10.76
N THR A 32 0.14 -8.78 -10.07
CA THR A 32 0.04 -9.79 -9.01
C THR A 32 0.89 -9.46 -7.79
N LEU A 33 0.50 -9.96 -6.63
CA LEU A 33 1.29 -9.99 -5.41
C LEU A 33 2.42 -11.04 -5.51
N GLY A 34 3.57 -10.73 -4.90
CA GLY A 34 4.68 -11.67 -4.80
C GLY A 34 5.51 -11.48 -3.55
N ILE A 35 6.21 -12.54 -3.16
CA ILE A 35 7.24 -12.56 -2.13
C ILE A 35 8.49 -13.20 -2.74
N GLY A 36 9.66 -12.65 -2.45
CA GLY A 36 10.93 -13.24 -2.86
C GLY A 36 12.09 -12.26 -2.83
N GLY A 37 13.28 -12.75 -3.17
CA GLY A 37 14.49 -11.95 -3.21
C GLY A 37 14.50 -10.91 -4.35
N GLY A 38 15.01 -9.71 -4.04
CA GLY A 38 15.43 -8.74 -5.04
C GLY A 38 16.70 -9.18 -5.77
N LYS A 39 17.07 -8.50 -6.88
CA LYS A 39 18.33 -8.77 -7.60
C LYS A 39 19.61 -8.59 -6.74
N SER A 40 19.50 -7.91 -5.59
CA SER A 40 20.62 -7.57 -4.70
C SER A 40 20.27 -7.71 -3.21
N ALA A 41 19.07 -8.20 -2.85
CA ALA A 41 18.64 -8.24 -1.45
C ALA A 41 18.98 -9.60 -0.83
N ALA A 42 19.74 -9.59 0.26
CA ALA A 42 19.96 -10.75 1.12
C ALA A 42 18.69 -11.18 1.88
N GLN A 43 17.60 -10.42 1.76
CA GLN A 43 16.34 -10.64 2.44
C GLN A 43 15.20 -10.69 1.44
N GLU A 44 14.23 -11.54 1.76
CA GLU A 44 12.99 -11.68 1.01
C GLU A 44 12.13 -10.43 1.23
N THR A 45 11.40 -10.01 0.21
CA THR A 45 10.60 -8.78 0.28
C THR A 45 9.30 -8.97 -0.49
N CYS A 46 8.23 -8.32 -0.03
CA CYS A 46 6.97 -8.25 -0.73
C CYS A 46 7.05 -7.29 -1.92
N TYR A 47 6.38 -7.62 -3.02
CA TYR A 47 6.35 -6.78 -4.22
C TYR A 47 5.05 -6.93 -5.00
N PHE A 48 4.77 -5.94 -5.84
CA PHE A 48 3.82 -6.03 -6.94
C PHE A 48 4.56 -6.36 -8.24
N SER A 49 4.03 -7.28 -9.04
CA SER A 49 4.60 -7.64 -10.34
C SER A 49 3.64 -7.24 -11.44
N VAL A 50 4.07 -6.35 -12.34
CA VAL A 50 3.34 -6.02 -13.57
C VAL A 50 3.74 -7.05 -14.63
N ASN A 51 2.82 -7.94 -14.98
CA ASN A 51 3.11 -9.16 -15.73
C ASN A 51 2.93 -8.96 -17.23
N LYS A 52 3.86 -8.24 -17.87
CA LYS A 52 3.98 -8.21 -19.34
C LYS A 52 4.75 -9.44 -19.82
N ARG A 53 4.25 -10.11 -20.87
CA ARG A 53 4.92 -11.27 -21.46
C ARG A 53 6.37 -10.93 -21.83
N GLY A 54 7.32 -11.65 -21.25
CA GLY A 54 8.76 -11.47 -21.48
C GLY A 54 9.41 -10.24 -20.84
N ALA A 55 8.64 -9.40 -20.14
CA ALA A 55 9.12 -8.13 -19.58
C ALA A 55 8.40 -7.78 -18.27
N ALA A 56 8.29 -8.74 -17.35
CA ALA A 56 7.68 -8.49 -16.06
C ALA A 56 8.55 -7.56 -15.20
N ILE A 57 7.94 -6.55 -14.60
CA ILE A 57 8.63 -5.57 -13.74
C ILE A 57 8.06 -5.67 -12.33
N LYS A 58 8.97 -5.69 -11.34
CA LYS A 58 8.65 -5.83 -9.92
C LYS A 58 8.83 -4.49 -9.20
N PHE A 59 7.86 -4.14 -8.37
CA PHE A 59 7.82 -2.95 -7.53
C PHE A 59 7.85 -3.39 -6.07
N TYR A 60 9.00 -3.22 -5.42
CA TYR A 60 9.27 -3.75 -4.09
C TYR A 60 8.73 -2.82 -2.99
N ILE A 61 8.27 -3.43 -1.89
CA ILE A 61 7.83 -2.74 -0.68
C ILE A 61 8.95 -2.88 0.36
N ASP A 62 9.70 -1.81 0.56
CA ASP A 62 10.92 -1.81 1.37
C ASP A 62 11.00 -0.58 2.31
N GLU A 63 12.17 -0.30 2.86
CA GLU A 63 12.41 0.86 3.74
C GLU A 63 12.20 2.21 3.03
N ARG A 64 12.40 2.27 1.72
CA ARG A 64 12.34 3.50 0.92
C ARG A 64 10.98 3.68 0.26
N THR A 65 10.27 2.58 0.02
CA THR A 65 9.02 2.54 -0.73
C THR A 65 7.92 1.90 0.11
N SER A 66 6.95 2.72 0.52
CA SER A 66 5.78 2.23 1.25
C SER A 66 4.88 1.35 0.38
N LEU A 67 3.93 0.66 1.00
CA LEU A 67 2.94 -0.15 0.29
C LEU A 67 2.16 0.70 -0.72
N SER A 68 1.63 1.84 -0.29
CA SER A 68 0.86 2.75 -1.15
C SER A 68 1.71 3.28 -2.31
N GLN A 69 2.98 3.58 -2.07
CA GLN A 69 3.90 4.08 -3.10
C GLN A 69 4.25 3.01 -4.14
N ALA A 70 4.56 1.78 -3.68
CA ALA A 70 4.83 0.66 -4.58
C ALA A 70 3.59 0.32 -5.43
N TRP A 71 2.40 0.40 -4.82
CA TRP A 71 1.14 0.23 -5.53
C TRP A 71 0.93 1.29 -6.60
N GLU A 72 1.13 2.57 -6.26
CA GLU A 72 1.00 3.69 -7.20
C GLU A 72 1.92 3.51 -8.42
N GLN A 73 3.18 3.14 -8.18
CA GLN A 73 4.15 2.88 -9.25
C GLN A 73 3.72 1.71 -10.14
N ALA A 74 3.26 0.61 -9.53
CA ALA A 74 2.82 -0.57 -10.26
C ALA A 74 1.58 -0.28 -11.12
N VAL A 75 0.58 0.44 -10.59
CA VAL A 75 -0.65 0.79 -11.31
C VAL A 75 -0.39 1.77 -12.45
N LYS A 76 0.46 2.78 -12.25
CA LYS A 76 0.86 3.70 -13.33
C LYS A 76 1.55 2.95 -14.46
N HIS A 77 2.52 2.10 -14.12
CA HIS A 77 3.24 1.31 -15.11
C HIS A 77 2.34 0.29 -15.82
N TRP A 78 1.41 -0.33 -15.10
CA TRP A 78 0.37 -1.19 -15.69
C TRP A 78 -0.49 -0.43 -16.71
N GLY A 79 -0.90 0.80 -16.37
CA GLY A 79 -1.66 1.64 -17.28
C GLY A 79 -0.93 1.95 -18.58
N GLU A 80 0.36 2.28 -18.49
CA GLU A 80 1.23 2.51 -19.66
C GLU A 80 1.43 1.25 -20.49
N VAL A 81 1.68 0.11 -19.85
CA VAL A 81 2.04 -1.14 -20.52
C VAL A 81 0.86 -1.78 -21.26
N PHE A 82 -0.35 -1.66 -20.72
CA PHE A 82 -1.56 -2.30 -21.22
C PHE A 82 -2.55 -1.34 -21.88
N ASP A 83 -2.15 -0.07 -22.09
CA ASP A 83 -2.98 0.97 -22.72
C ASP A 83 -4.33 1.14 -22.03
N ILE A 84 -4.30 1.24 -20.70
CA ILE A 84 -5.50 1.38 -19.86
C ILE A 84 -5.98 2.82 -19.89
N ARG A 85 -7.30 3.00 -19.90
CA ARG A 85 -7.91 4.33 -19.89
C ARG A 85 -7.54 5.06 -18.59
N PRO A 86 -7.20 6.37 -18.67
CA PRO A 86 -6.83 7.16 -17.49
C PRO A 86 -7.86 7.10 -16.34
N LYS A 87 -9.15 7.06 -16.68
CA LYS A 87 -10.23 6.93 -15.68
C LYS A 87 -10.09 5.66 -14.85
N ASP A 88 -9.81 4.53 -15.50
CA ASP A 88 -9.74 3.23 -14.82
C ASP A 88 -8.44 3.13 -14.01
N ILE A 89 -7.35 3.78 -14.46
CA ILE A 89 -6.11 3.91 -13.69
C ILE A 89 -6.37 4.65 -12.36
N VAL A 90 -7.06 5.79 -12.41
CA VAL A 90 -7.41 6.56 -11.20
C VAL A 90 -8.24 5.71 -10.23
N GLU A 91 -9.21 4.97 -10.74
CA GLU A 91 -10.03 4.05 -9.91
C GLU A 91 -9.16 2.98 -9.24
N LYS A 92 -8.17 2.40 -9.94
CA LYS A 92 -7.28 1.39 -9.36
C LYS A 92 -6.26 1.95 -8.37
N LEU A 93 -5.85 3.21 -8.52
CA LEU A 93 -4.98 3.88 -7.55
C LEU A 93 -5.63 4.00 -6.17
N GLU A 94 -6.95 4.13 -6.10
CA GLU A 94 -7.71 4.17 -4.84
C GLU A 94 -7.88 2.78 -4.21
N GLN A 95 -7.72 1.70 -4.97
CA GLN A 95 -7.92 0.31 -4.55
C GLN A 95 -6.62 -0.32 -4.05
N ILE A 96 -6.03 0.28 -3.01
CA ILE A 96 -4.76 -0.20 -2.44
C ILE A 96 -4.98 -1.59 -1.78
N PRO A 97 -4.17 -2.62 -2.13
CA PRO A 97 -4.24 -3.92 -1.50
C PRO A 97 -4.01 -3.88 0.01
N SER A 98 -4.85 -4.59 0.77
CA SER A 98 -4.67 -4.71 2.22
C SER A 98 -3.40 -5.51 2.55
N PRO A 99 -2.63 -5.13 3.60
CA PRO A 99 -1.52 -5.94 4.12
C PRO A 99 -1.86 -7.41 4.38
N ASP A 100 -3.11 -7.71 4.75
CA ASP A 100 -3.58 -9.07 5.02
C ASP A 100 -3.60 -9.97 3.77
N GLN A 101 -3.61 -9.40 2.57
CA GLN A 101 -3.45 -10.16 1.34
C GLN A 101 -2.05 -10.76 1.24
N PHE A 102 -0.99 -10.01 1.60
CA PHE A 102 0.37 -10.54 1.67
C PHE A 102 0.54 -11.58 2.78
N LYS A 103 -0.16 -11.41 3.91
CA LYS A 103 -0.21 -12.43 4.97
C LYS A 103 -0.83 -13.75 4.47
N SER A 104 -1.91 -13.66 3.70
CA SER A 104 -2.57 -14.80 3.08
C SER A 104 -1.68 -15.45 2.01
N LEU A 105 -1.02 -14.64 1.19
CA LEU A 105 -0.04 -15.11 0.20
C LEU A 105 1.12 -15.85 0.87
N ARG A 106 1.73 -15.28 1.92
CA ARG A 106 2.80 -15.94 2.66
C ARG A 106 2.36 -17.31 3.18
N LYS A 107 1.17 -17.38 3.78
CA LYS A 107 0.61 -18.64 4.27
C LYS A 107 0.46 -19.65 3.14
N GLN A 108 -0.13 -19.24 2.00
CA GLN A 108 -0.28 -20.10 0.83
C GLN A 108 1.07 -20.64 0.31
N LEU A 109 2.07 -19.77 0.22
CA LEU A 109 3.41 -20.12 -0.26
C LEU A 109 4.09 -21.15 0.65
N ASN A 110 3.97 -20.97 1.98
CA ASN A 110 4.58 -21.88 2.94
C ASN A 110 3.82 -23.22 3.02
N ASP A 111 2.49 -23.17 3.08
CA ASP A 111 1.66 -24.36 3.31
C ASP A 111 1.56 -25.27 2.07
N HIS A 112 1.60 -24.69 0.86
CA HIS A 112 1.30 -25.42 -0.37
C HIS A 112 2.39 -25.38 -1.45
N GLU A 113 3.33 -24.44 -1.38
CA GLU A 113 4.35 -24.25 -2.41
C GLU A 113 5.78 -24.52 -1.91
N GLY A 114 5.92 -25.05 -0.67
CA GLY A 114 7.21 -25.49 -0.11
C GLY A 114 8.17 -24.36 0.21
N CYS A 115 7.68 -23.11 0.32
CA CYS A 115 8.49 -21.98 0.75
C CYS A 115 8.62 -21.95 2.29
N ASP A 116 9.62 -21.23 2.81
CA ASP A 116 9.78 -21.01 4.25
C ASP A 116 9.97 -19.51 4.57
N TYR A 117 9.00 -18.70 4.13
CA TYR A 117 9.05 -17.26 4.37
C TYR A 117 8.78 -16.94 5.84
N GLN A 118 9.72 -16.27 6.48
CA GLN A 118 9.56 -15.79 7.85
C GLN A 118 8.52 -14.66 7.94
N ALA A 119 7.92 -14.47 9.12
CA ALA A 119 6.93 -13.39 9.32
C ALA A 119 7.53 -11.98 9.15
N SER A 120 8.85 -11.84 9.34
CA SER A 120 9.60 -10.60 9.15
C SER A 120 9.48 -10.03 7.73
N VAL A 121 9.22 -10.87 6.72
CA VAL A 121 9.02 -10.43 5.32
C VAL A 121 7.87 -9.44 5.17
N LEU A 122 6.89 -9.48 6.09
CA LEU A 122 5.72 -8.60 6.08
C LEU A 122 5.98 -7.24 6.77
N HIS A 123 7.17 -7.03 7.35
CA HIS A 123 7.47 -5.86 8.17
C HIS A 123 7.19 -4.52 7.46
N HIS A 124 7.65 -4.39 6.20
CA HIS A 124 7.47 -3.17 5.42
C HIS A 124 6.03 -2.98 4.93
N VAL A 125 5.32 -4.08 4.63
CA VAL A 125 3.91 -4.07 4.25
C VAL A 125 3.05 -3.44 5.35
N TYR A 126 3.32 -3.78 6.62
CA TYR A 126 2.61 -3.21 7.77
C TYR A 126 3.23 -1.90 8.32
N ALA A 127 4.37 -1.45 7.79
CA ALA A 127 5.06 -0.27 8.32
C ALA A 127 4.21 1.01 8.17
N GLU A 128 3.56 1.18 7.03
CA GLU A 128 2.70 2.33 6.75
C GLU A 128 1.49 2.36 7.70
N GLN A 129 0.82 1.22 7.88
CA GLN A 129 -0.33 1.09 8.78
C GLN A 129 0.07 1.39 10.24
N ARG A 130 1.23 0.88 10.70
CA ARG A 130 1.75 1.17 12.04
C ARG A 130 2.00 2.66 12.23
N SER A 131 2.65 3.32 11.26
CA SER A 131 2.90 4.76 11.31
C SER A 131 1.61 5.59 11.37
N GLN A 132 0.57 5.20 10.62
CA GLN A 132 -0.72 5.88 10.67
C GLN A 132 -1.41 5.72 12.03
N LEU A 133 -1.36 4.51 12.62
CA LEU A 133 -1.92 4.25 13.95
C LEU A 133 -1.18 5.03 15.04
N GLU A 134 0.14 5.12 14.96
CA GLU A 134 0.95 5.93 15.88
C GLU A 134 0.61 7.41 15.77
N LYS A 135 0.50 7.96 14.56
CA LYS A 135 0.07 9.34 14.33
C LYS A 135 -1.34 9.60 14.90
N HIS A 136 -2.26 8.66 14.73
CA HIS A 136 -3.61 8.79 15.29
C HIS A 136 -3.63 8.75 16.81
N ARG A 137 -2.84 7.85 17.42
CA ARG A 137 -2.66 7.79 18.87
C ARG A 137 -2.02 9.06 19.42
N ALA A 138 -0.98 9.56 18.77
CA ALA A 138 -0.33 10.82 19.13
C ALA A 138 -1.32 11.98 19.08
N ARG A 139 -2.10 12.12 17.99
CA ARG A 139 -3.15 13.14 17.87
C ARG A 139 -4.21 13.03 18.96
N LYS A 140 -4.68 11.83 19.28
CA LYS A 140 -5.64 11.61 20.38
C LYS A 140 -5.05 11.95 21.75
N ALA A 141 -3.79 11.59 21.99
CA ALA A 141 -3.09 11.93 23.23
C ALA A 141 -2.91 13.45 23.38
N THR A 142 -2.57 14.16 22.29
CA THR A 142 -2.46 15.63 22.30
C THR A 142 -3.83 16.30 22.47
N SER A 143 -4.88 15.79 21.81
CA SER A 143 -6.25 16.31 21.94
C SER A 143 -6.86 16.05 23.32
N GLY A 144 -6.45 14.99 24.01
CA GLY A 144 -6.87 14.72 25.39
C GLY A 144 -6.09 15.49 26.45
N LYS A 145 -4.93 16.08 26.09
CA LYS A 145 -4.02 16.77 27.02
C LYS A 145 -4.15 18.29 27.00
N LEU A 146 -4.86 18.85 26.02
CA LEU A 146 -5.16 20.29 25.94
C LEU A 146 -6.67 20.46 25.85
N ASN A 147 -7.32 20.56 27.01
CA ASN A 147 -8.72 20.94 27.04
C ASN A 147 -8.85 22.44 26.69
N LYS A 148 -10.01 22.86 26.19
CA LYS A 148 -10.23 24.26 25.77
C LYS A 148 -10.01 25.25 26.93
N ASP A 149 -10.30 24.80 28.15
CA ASP A 149 -10.07 25.53 29.38
C ASP A 149 -8.58 25.65 29.74
N ASP A 150 -7.76 24.62 29.44
CA ASP A 150 -6.31 24.67 29.64
C ASP A 150 -5.65 25.66 28.68
N LEU A 151 -6.14 25.73 27.44
CA LEU A 151 -5.69 26.71 26.45
C LEU A 151 -6.06 28.14 26.84
N LEU A 152 -7.28 28.35 27.36
CA LEU A 152 -7.71 29.65 27.88
C LEU A 152 -6.88 30.06 29.10
N ALA A 153 -6.63 29.15 30.04
CA ALA A 153 -5.81 29.42 31.21
C ALA A 153 -4.35 29.76 30.84
N MET A 154 -3.79 29.06 29.84
CA MET A 154 -2.45 29.33 29.33
C MET A 154 -2.38 30.68 28.62
N TYR A 155 -3.42 31.05 27.85
CA TYR A 155 -3.52 32.34 27.18
C TYR A 155 -3.59 33.50 28.18
N VAL A 156 -4.42 33.37 29.22
CA VAL A 156 -4.55 34.37 30.29
C VAL A 156 -3.24 34.54 31.07
N ASN A 157 -2.53 33.44 31.36
CA ASN A 157 -1.22 33.52 32.02
C ASN A 157 -0.16 34.19 31.14
N LEU A 158 -0.19 33.96 29.83
CA LEU A 158 0.71 34.62 28.88
C LEU A 158 0.43 36.12 28.78
N GLU A 159 -0.84 36.54 28.71
CA GLU A 159 -1.23 37.95 28.73
C GLU A 159 -0.80 38.65 30.03
N ARG A 160 -0.92 37.96 31.16
CA ARG A 160 -0.46 38.47 32.46
C ARG A 160 1.06 38.67 32.49
N GLN A 161 1.83 37.67 32.04
CA GLN A 161 3.29 37.76 31.99
C GLN A 161 3.75 38.87 31.04
N VAL A 162 3.15 38.99 29.85
CA VAL A 162 3.50 40.04 28.88
C VAL A 162 3.16 41.44 29.42
N SER A 163 2.10 41.56 30.21
CA SER A 163 1.73 42.82 30.88
C SER A 163 2.67 43.17 32.04
N GLU A 164 3.14 42.17 32.79
CA GLU A 164 4.15 42.33 33.85
C GLU A 164 5.52 42.77 33.30
N PHE A 165 5.87 42.40 32.07
CA PHE A 165 7.11 42.83 31.39
C PHE A 165 7.01 44.18 30.64
N ARG A 166 5.82 44.77 30.55
CA ARG A 166 5.58 46.06 29.87
C ARG A 166 5.50 47.27 30.83
N ASN A 167 5.58 47.04 32.13
CA ASN A 167 5.75 48.07 33.17
C ASN A 167 7.19 48.08 33.69
#